data_AF-A0A1D1Z1V6-F1
#
_entry.id   AF-A0A1D1Z1V6-F1
#
_cell.length_a   1.000
_cell.length_b   1.000
_cell.length_c   1.000
_cell.angle_alpha   90.00
_cell.angle_beta   90.00
_cell.angle_gamma   90.00
#
_symmetry.space_group_name_H-M   'P 1'
#
loop_
_entity.id
_entity.type
_entity.pdbx_description
1 polymer ?
#
loop_
_entity_poly.entity_id
_entity_poly.type
_entity_poly.pdbx_seq_one_letter_code
_entity_poly.pdbx_strand_id
1 'polypeptide(L)'
;SGRVGVVGLGVGVVGGNKRRDRDRCASPGCKTKPMALTMYCHVHILADQKQKLYKACTYSSKSAHSGPSTCGKPLLRAQALSYCPVHIQKAQKNVSQALKRAGLLQNSSRPPLKINVIIAECIRQIQAKRREDQKAAGKETVGEEETAL
;
A
#
# COMPACT_ATOMS: atom_id res chain seq x y z
N SER A 1 -23.05 66.50 26.96
CA SER A 1 -24.13 65.55 27.31
C SER A 1 -23.70 64.16 26.86
N GLY A 2 -23.19 63.23 27.67
CA GLY A 2 -23.40 62.96 29.08
C GLY A 2 -24.41 61.81 29.25
N ARG A 3 -23.92 60.58 29.50
CA ARG A 3 -24.49 59.46 30.29
C ARG A 3 -23.65 58.18 30.03
N VAL A 4 -22.78 57.76 30.96
CA VAL A 4 -23.05 56.81 32.09
C VAL A 4 -23.53 55.46 31.53
N GLY A 5 -22.86 54.31 31.66
CA GLY A 5 -21.96 53.82 32.69
C GLY A 5 -22.58 52.53 33.26
N VAL A 6 -22.07 51.35 32.86
CA VAL A 6 -22.30 50.09 33.58
C VAL A 6 -20.99 49.30 33.58
N VAL A 7 -20.39 49.23 34.76
CA VAL A 7 -19.26 48.35 35.08
C VAL A 7 -19.83 46.97 35.44
N GLY A 8 -19.75 46.04 34.51
CA GLY A 8 -20.01 44.63 34.78
C GLY A 8 -18.75 43.96 35.32
N LEU A 9 -18.64 43.85 36.65
CA LEU A 9 -17.66 43.01 37.34
C LEU A 9 -18.05 41.53 37.16
N GLY A 10 -17.72 40.97 36.00
CA GLY A 10 -17.75 39.52 35.79
C GLY A 10 -16.53 38.88 36.46
N VAL A 11 -16.74 38.23 37.61
CA VAL A 11 -15.75 37.35 38.24
C VAL A 11 -15.47 36.19 37.28
N GLY A 12 -14.45 36.35 36.44
CA GLY A 12 -13.93 35.30 35.59
C GLY A 12 -13.26 34.25 36.45
N VAL A 13 -13.98 33.20 36.83
CA VAL A 13 -13.35 31.93 37.19
C VAL A 13 -12.75 31.37 35.90
N VAL A 14 -11.54 31.80 35.58
CA VAL A 14 -10.67 31.08 34.64
C VAL A 14 -10.20 29.84 35.41
N GLY A 15 -11.08 28.84 35.43
CA GLY A 15 -10.69 27.46 35.61
C GLY A 15 -9.76 27.11 34.46
N GLY A 16 -8.46 27.32 34.68
CA GLY A 16 -7.39 27.01 33.74
C GLY A 16 -7.31 25.51 33.49
N ASN A 17 -8.24 24.99 32.70
CA ASN A 17 -8.16 23.65 32.16
C ASN A 17 -6.99 23.64 31.17
N LYS A 18 -5.80 23.25 31.63
CA LYS A 18 -4.67 22.85 30.79
C LYS A 18 -5.04 21.55 30.04
N ARG A 19 -6.06 21.58 29.19
CA ARG A 19 -6.32 20.55 28.17
C ARG A 19 -5.53 20.89 26.92
N ARG A 20 -4.21 21.02 27.03
CA ARG A 20 -3.32 21.29 25.90
C ARG A 20 -2.23 20.24 25.85
N ASP A 21 -2.60 19.04 25.43
CA ASP A 21 -1.65 18.10 24.81
C ASP A 21 -2.27 16.85 24.14
N ARG A 22 -3.59 16.64 24.23
CA ARG A 22 -4.27 15.57 23.47
C ARG A 22 -4.80 16.00 22.10
N ASP A 23 -4.72 17.29 21.76
CA ASP A 23 -5.26 17.80 20.50
C ASP A 23 -4.26 17.75 19.35
N ARG A 24 -3.01 17.40 19.63
CA ARG A 24 -1.92 17.37 18.65
C ARG A 24 -1.20 16.03 18.68
N CYS A 25 -0.69 15.66 17.52
CA CYS A 25 0.18 14.51 17.36
C CYS A 25 1.42 14.65 18.25
N ALA A 26 1.79 13.57 18.94
CA ALA A 26 2.97 13.49 19.79
C ALA A 26 4.32 13.55 19.05
N SER A 27 4.30 13.57 17.71
CA SER A 27 5.52 13.75 16.92
C SER A 27 6.02 15.20 17.07
N PRO A 28 7.31 15.43 17.37
CA PRO A 28 7.86 16.77 17.52
C PRO A 28 7.53 17.67 16.33
N GLY A 29 7.04 18.87 16.60
CA GLY A 29 6.67 19.87 15.57
C GLY A 29 5.39 19.56 14.78
N CYS A 30 4.70 18.44 15.03
CA CYS A 30 3.49 18.09 14.30
C CYS A 30 2.25 18.80 14.88
N LYS A 31 1.55 19.57 14.05
CA LYS A 31 0.35 20.32 14.46
C LYS A 31 -0.96 19.59 14.14
N THR A 32 -0.89 18.41 13.51
CA THR A 32 -2.08 17.66 13.09
C THR A 32 -2.74 16.95 14.27
N LYS A 33 -4.06 16.79 14.19
CA LYS A 33 -4.84 16.08 15.20
C LYS A 33 -4.45 14.58 15.21
N PRO A 34 -4.28 13.96 16.39
CA PRO A 34 -4.02 12.54 16.48
C PRO A 34 -5.25 11.72 16.05
N MET A 35 -5.02 10.47 15.62
CA MET A 35 -6.10 9.53 15.30
C MET A 35 -6.76 8.99 16.58
N ALA A 36 -7.93 8.37 16.45
CA ALA A 36 -8.57 7.70 17.58
C ALA A 36 -7.68 6.59 18.16
N LEU A 37 -7.68 6.46 19.50
CA LEU A 37 -6.95 5.43 20.25
C LEU A 37 -5.42 5.49 20.13
N THR A 38 -4.85 6.60 19.67
CA THR A 38 -3.40 6.83 19.58
C THR A 38 -3.08 8.31 19.85
N MET A 39 -1.82 8.60 20.17
CA MET A 39 -1.31 9.96 20.30
C MET A 39 -0.70 10.48 18.99
N TYR A 40 -0.74 9.70 17.90
CA TYR A 40 -0.12 10.06 16.62
C TYR A 40 -1.16 10.30 15.53
N CYS A 41 -0.86 11.20 14.60
CA CYS A 41 -1.67 11.38 13.40
C CYS A 41 -1.40 10.28 12.38
N HIS A 42 -2.19 10.23 11.30
CA HIS A 42 -2.04 9.20 10.27
C HIS A 42 -0.62 9.12 9.70
N VAL A 43 0.09 10.24 9.51
CA VAL A 43 1.45 10.26 8.94
C VAL A 43 2.50 9.72 9.92
N HIS A 44 2.32 9.97 11.21
CA HIS A 44 3.27 9.57 12.26
C HIS A 44 2.85 8.31 13.02
N ILE A 45 1.79 7.64 12.58
CA ILE A 45 1.18 6.50 13.26
C ILE A 45 2.14 5.32 13.48
N LEU A 46 3.21 5.24 12.68
CA LEU A 46 4.25 4.22 12.78
C LEU A 46 5.28 4.51 13.88
N ALA A 47 5.31 5.71 14.45
CA ALA A 47 6.12 6.03 15.62
C ALA A 47 5.51 5.50 16.93
N ASP A 48 4.24 5.10 16.90
CA ASP A 48 3.56 4.49 18.04
C ASP A 48 4.08 3.06 18.26
N GLN A 49 4.78 2.83 19.37
CA GLN A 49 5.33 1.51 19.72
C GLN A 49 4.25 0.45 19.93
N LYS A 50 3.01 0.86 20.25
CA LYS A 50 1.87 -0.03 20.45
C LYS A 50 1.06 -0.25 19.16
N GLN A 51 1.57 0.22 18.00
CA GLN A 51 0.85 0.17 16.73
C GLN A 51 0.66 -1.24 16.18
N LYS A 52 -0.56 -1.78 16.30
CA LYS A 52 -0.95 -3.10 15.76
C LYS A 52 -1.74 -3.05 14.45
N LEU A 53 -2.37 -1.93 14.12
CA LEU A 53 -3.20 -1.78 12.91
C LEU A 53 -2.41 -1.40 11.66
N TYR A 54 -1.39 -0.54 11.79
CA TYR A 54 -0.62 0.00 10.66
C TYR A 54 0.77 -0.63 10.51
N LYS A 55 1.22 -0.79 9.26
CA LYS A 55 2.60 -1.16 8.86
C LYS A 55 3.15 -0.15 7.86
N ALA A 56 4.47 -0.11 7.72
CA ALA A 56 5.16 0.76 6.76
C ALA A 56 5.12 0.18 5.34
N CYS A 57 5.03 1.06 4.34
CA CYS A 57 5.18 0.67 2.94
C CYS A 57 6.62 0.24 2.67
N THR A 58 6.80 -0.98 2.18
CA THR A 58 8.12 -1.61 1.96
C THR A 58 8.67 -1.38 0.55
N TYR A 59 8.06 -0.49 -0.24
CA TYR A 59 8.59 -0.17 -1.56
C TYR A 59 9.96 0.51 -1.42
N SER A 60 10.98 -0.08 -2.04
CA SER A 60 12.34 0.46 -2.09
C SER A 60 12.62 1.08 -3.46
N SER A 61 12.99 2.36 -3.51
CA SER A 61 13.56 2.95 -4.71
C SER A 61 15.07 2.91 -4.65
N LYS A 62 15.70 2.34 -5.68
CA LYS A 62 17.14 2.50 -5.91
C LYS A 62 17.35 3.87 -6.55
N SER A 63 17.95 4.81 -5.82
CA SER A 63 18.43 6.06 -6.40
C SER A 63 19.92 5.93 -6.67
N ALA A 64 20.41 6.49 -7.78
CA ALA A 64 21.83 6.43 -8.14
C ALA A 64 22.74 7.16 -7.14
N HIS A 65 22.20 8.14 -6.40
CA HIS A 65 22.97 9.06 -5.56
C HIS A 65 22.76 8.89 -4.04
N SER A 66 21.62 8.34 -3.58
CA SER A 66 21.28 8.33 -2.14
C SER A 66 21.02 6.92 -1.56
N GLY A 67 21.46 5.87 -2.26
CA GLY A 67 21.22 4.49 -1.87
C GLY A 67 19.73 4.09 -1.93
N PRO A 68 19.39 2.88 -1.46
CA PRO A 68 18.00 2.42 -1.41
C PRO A 68 17.20 3.18 -0.34
N SER A 69 16.20 3.96 -0.76
CA SER A 69 15.25 4.60 0.16
C SER A 69 13.94 3.82 0.19
N THR A 70 13.41 3.59 1.39
CA THR A 70 12.10 2.95 1.57
C THR A 70 11.00 4.02 1.69
N CYS A 71 9.81 3.71 1.20
CA CYS A 71 8.69 4.65 1.19
C CYS A 71 8.21 5.06 2.59
N GLY A 72 8.13 4.11 3.54
CA GLY A 72 7.72 4.38 4.92
C GLY A 72 6.26 4.81 5.11
N LYS A 73 5.46 4.99 4.05
CA LYS A 73 4.06 5.44 4.19
C LYS A 73 3.22 4.43 4.99
N PRO A 74 2.40 4.87 5.95
CA PRO A 74 1.53 3.97 6.72
C PRO A 74 0.44 3.32 5.87
N LEU A 75 0.20 2.03 6.08
CA LEU A 75 -0.89 1.26 5.49
C LEU A 75 -1.46 0.26 6.49
N LEU A 76 -2.71 -0.19 6.29
CA LEU A 76 -3.34 -1.20 7.14
C LEU A 76 -2.64 -2.55 6.99
N ARG A 77 -2.43 -3.25 8.11
CA ARG A 77 -1.86 -4.61 8.10
C ARG A 77 -2.71 -5.61 7.30
N ALA A 78 -4.04 -5.43 7.31
CA ALA A 78 -4.99 -6.23 6.55
C ALA A 78 -4.84 -6.10 5.02
N GLN A 79 -4.15 -5.06 4.53
CA GLN A 79 -3.93 -4.90 3.10
C GLN A 79 -2.99 -6.00 2.58
N ALA A 80 -3.47 -6.74 1.57
CA ALA A 80 -2.76 -7.88 0.99
C ALA A 80 -1.38 -7.53 0.43
N LEU A 81 -1.19 -6.31 -0.08
CA LEU A 81 0.09 -5.80 -0.55
C LEU A 81 0.73 -4.88 0.49
N SER A 82 2.02 -5.05 0.72
CA SER A 82 2.81 -4.15 1.59
C SER A 82 3.20 -2.83 0.91
N TYR A 83 2.43 -2.40 -0.10
CA TYR A 83 2.66 -1.18 -0.87
C TYR A 83 1.51 -0.19 -0.68
N CYS A 84 1.86 1.09 -0.55
CA CYS A 84 0.85 2.15 -0.55
C CYS A 84 0.20 2.27 -1.95
N PRO A 85 -0.99 2.88 -2.08
CA PRO A 85 -1.72 2.93 -3.35
C PRO A 85 -0.89 3.44 -4.55
N VAL A 86 -0.04 4.45 -4.33
CA VAL A 86 0.85 5.00 -5.36
C VAL A 86 1.88 3.95 -5.82
N HIS A 87 2.44 3.17 -4.90
CA HIS A 87 3.40 2.12 -5.23
C HIS A 87 2.75 0.86 -5.80
N ILE A 88 1.49 0.57 -5.45
CA ILE A 88 0.70 -0.46 -6.13
C ILE A 88 0.53 -0.09 -7.61
N GLN A 89 0.12 1.15 -7.91
CA GLN A 89 -0.03 1.61 -9.29
C GLN A 89 1.30 1.59 -10.06
N LYS A 90 2.40 2.01 -9.41
CA LYS A 90 3.73 1.97 -10.03
C LYS A 90 4.19 0.54 -10.32
N ALA A 91 4.00 -0.38 -9.37
CA ALA A 91 4.31 -1.79 -9.57
C ALA A 91 3.46 -2.39 -10.70
N GLN A 92 2.16 -2.10 -10.76
CA GLN A 92 1.27 -2.52 -11.85
C GLN A 92 1.76 -2.03 -13.23
N LYS A 93 2.19 -0.77 -13.33
CA LYS A 93 2.75 -0.22 -14.57
C LYS A 93 4.02 -0.96 -15.00
N ASN A 94 4.94 -1.18 -14.07
CA ASN A 94 6.19 -1.89 -14.35
C ASN A 94 5.93 -3.33 -14.83
N VAL A 95 5.03 -4.06 -14.16
CA VAL A 95 4.64 -5.42 -14.56
C VAL A 95 3.97 -5.42 -15.94
N SER A 96 3.04 -4.50 -16.18
CA SER A 96 2.37 -4.37 -17.48
C SER A 96 3.38 -4.10 -18.60
N GLN A 97 4.40 -3.27 -18.34
CA GLN A 97 5.45 -2.99 -19.30
C GLN A 97 6.37 -4.20 -19.55
N ALA A 98 6.74 -4.94 -18.50
CA ALA A 98 7.54 -6.15 -18.61
C ALA A 98 6.81 -7.23 -19.43
N LEU A 99 5.52 -7.43 -19.18
CA LEU A 99 4.69 -8.38 -19.92
C LEU A 99 4.52 -7.99 -21.40
N LYS A 100 4.37 -6.69 -21.69
CA LYS A 100 4.36 -6.18 -23.08
C LYS A 100 5.68 -6.49 -23.78
N ARG A 101 6.82 -6.25 -23.13
CA ARG A 101 8.16 -6.55 -23.68
C ARG A 101 8.38 -8.05 -23.88
N ALA A 102 7.81 -8.89 -23.02
CA ALA A 102 7.87 -10.34 -23.14
C ALA A 102 6.92 -10.91 -24.21
N GLY A 103 6.16 -10.07 -24.92
CA GLY A 103 5.18 -10.53 -25.92
C GLY A 103 3.96 -11.25 -25.31
N LEU A 104 3.76 -11.18 -23.99
CA LEU A 104 2.70 -11.88 -23.28
C LEU A 104 1.37 -11.09 -23.24
N LEU A 105 1.38 -9.85 -23.71
CA LEU A 105 0.21 -8.97 -23.84
C LEU A 105 0.16 -8.42 -25.27
N GLN A 106 -0.14 -9.28 -26.26
CA GLN A 106 -0.17 -8.90 -27.69
C GLN A 106 -1.48 -8.24 -28.15
N ASN A 107 -2.48 -8.14 -27.28
CA ASN A 107 -3.81 -7.68 -27.65
C ASN A 107 -4.56 -7.21 -26.40
N SER A 108 -4.57 -5.91 -26.14
CA SER A 108 -5.55 -5.35 -25.23
C SER A 108 -5.90 -3.91 -25.59
N SER A 109 -6.98 -3.75 -26.35
CA SER A 109 -7.79 -2.53 -26.37
C SER A 109 -8.49 -2.27 -25.02
N ARG A 110 -8.05 -2.89 -23.92
CA ARG A 110 -8.77 -2.94 -22.65
C ARG A 110 -8.15 -2.03 -21.57
N PRO A 111 -8.99 -1.51 -20.64
CA PRO A 111 -8.64 -0.45 -19.70
C PRO A 111 -7.58 -0.88 -18.68
N PRO A 112 -7.08 0.05 -17.82
CA PRO A 112 -5.93 -0.14 -16.93
C PRO A 112 -5.97 -1.50 -16.24
N LEU A 113 -4.94 -2.32 -16.50
CA LEU A 113 -4.86 -3.68 -16.00
C LEU A 113 -4.85 -3.65 -14.46
N LYS A 114 -6.00 -3.96 -13.86
CA LYS A 114 -6.10 -4.24 -12.42
C LYS A 114 -5.18 -5.41 -12.13
N ILE A 115 -4.45 -5.37 -11.01
CA ILE A 115 -3.48 -6.42 -10.66
C ILE A 115 -4.07 -7.84 -10.69
N ASN A 116 -5.35 -7.99 -10.33
CA ASN A 116 -6.05 -9.27 -10.38
C ASN A 116 -6.14 -9.86 -11.80
N VAL A 117 -6.28 -9.02 -12.82
CA VAL A 117 -6.33 -9.45 -14.24
C VAL A 117 -4.96 -9.96 -14.68
N ILE A 118 -3.90 -9.28 -14.26
CA ILE A 118 -2.52 -9.69 -14.54
C ILE A 118 -2.23 -11.05 -13.89
N ILE A 119 -2.59 -11.20 -12.61
CA ILE A 119 -2.42 -12.47 -11.87
C ILE A 119 -3.17 -13.60 -12.58
N ALA A 120 -4.42 -13.36 -12.99
CA ALA A 120 -5.22 -14.37 -13.68
C ALA A 120 -4.59 -14.80 -15.03
N GLU A 121 -4.00 -13.87 -15.78
CA GLU A 121 -3.30 -14.19 -17.04
C GLU A 121 -2.02 -14.99 -16.79
N CYS A 122 -1.20 -14.61 -15.81
CA CYS A 122 -0.03 -15.39 -15.44
C CYS A 122 -0.41 -16.82 -15.02
N ILE A 123 -1.50 -16.99 -14.24
CA ILE A 123 -2.00 -18.32 -13.87
C ILE A 123 -2.41 -19.12 -15.11
N ARG A 124 -3.13 -18.52 -16.07
CA ARG A 124 -3.51 -19.18 -17.33
C ARG A 124 -2.29 -19.68 -18.10
N GLN A 125 -1.26 -18.85 -18.24
CA GLN A 125 -0.03 -19.21 -18.95
C GLN A 125 0.74 -20.33 -18.25
N ILE A 126 0.87 -20.25 -16.92
CA ILE A 126 1.49 -21.33 -16.11
C ILE A 126 0.74 -22.64 -16.31
N GLN A 127 -0.59 -22.62 -16.27
CA GLN A 127 -1.41 -23.81 -16.46
C GLN A 127 -1.35 -24.36 -17.89
N ALA A 128 -1.33 -23.49 -18.91
CA ALA A 128 -1.19 -23.91 -20.30
C ALA A 128 0.14 -24.64 -20.52
N LYS A 129 1.25 -24.05 -20.07
CA LYS A 129 2.58 -24.65 -20.15
C LYS A 129 2.62 -26.02 -19.45
N ARG A 130 2.09 -26.12 -18.23
CA ARG A 130 2.02 -27.41 -17.51
C ARG A 130 1.24 -28.49 -18.26
N ARG A 131 0.15 -28.12 -18.96
CA ARG A 131 -0.61 -29.07 -19.78
C ARG A 131 0.15 -29.51 -21.03
N GLU A 132 0.92 -28.62 -21.65
CA GLU A 132 1.78 -28.95 -22.79
C GLU A 132 2.90 -29.89 -22.36
N ASP A 133 3.58 -29.57 -21.25
CA ASP A 133 4.63 -30.42 -20.68
C ASP A 133 4.11 -31.82 -20.31
N GLN A 134 2.90 -31.91 -19.73
CA GLN A 134 2.24 -33.20 -19.45
C GLN A 134 1.89 -34.00 -20.71
N LYS A 135 1.43 -33.31 -21.77
CA LYS A 135 1.14 -33.96 -23.05
C LYS A 135 2.41 -34.41 -23.77
N ALA A 136 3.52 -33.70 -23.61
CA ALA A 136 4.82 -34.10 -24.13
C ALA A 136 5.35 -35.33 -23.38
N ALA A 137 5.30 -35.32 -22.05
CA ALA A 137 5.73 -36.46 -21.22
C ALA A 137 4.89 -37.73 -21.44
N GLY A 138 3.57 -37.59 -21.65
CA GLY A 138 2.69 -38.73 -21.93
C GLY A 138 2.81 -39.31 -23.34
N LYS A 139 3.51 -38.63 -24.27
CA LYS A 139 3.78 -39.14 -25.62
C LYS A 139 5.07 -39.96 -25.68
N GLU A 140 6.05 -39.70 -24.81
CA GLU A 140 7.28 -40.51 -24.72
C GLU A 140 7.01 -41.91 -24.17
N THR A 141 6.03 -42.09 -23.28
CA THR A 141 5.74 -43.41 -22.68
C THR A 141 4.92 -44.36 -23.55
N VAL A 142 4.45 -43.93 -24.73
CA VAL A 142 3.61 -44.74 -25.63
C VAL A 142 4.41 -45.25 -26.84
N GLY A 143 5.67 -44.84 -27.01
CA GLY A 143 6.51 -45.21 -28.16
C GLY A 143 7.30 -46.51 -28.06
N GLU A 144 7.30 -47.21 -26.91
CA GLU A 144 8.13 -48.42 -26.70
C GLU A 144 7.35 -49.75 -26.79
N GLU A 145 6.04 -49.76 -27.12
CA GLU A 145 5.24 -51.01 -27.13
C GLU A 145 4.62 -51.41 -28.49
N GLU A 146 5.03 -50.81 -29.62
CA GLU A 146 4.53 -51.20 -30.97
C GLU A 146 5.67 -51.46 -31.97
N THR A 147 6.58 -52.39 -31.65
CA THR A 147 7.46 -53.06 -32.63
C THR A 147 7.78 -54.49 -32.18
N ALA A 148 6.75 -55.31 -31.96
CA ALA A 148 6.90 -56.76 -31.87
C ALA A 148 5.61 -57.47 -32.32
N LEU A 149 5.48 -57.69 -33.62
CA LEU A 149 4.73 -58.80 -34.23
C LEU A 149 5.16 -58.97 -35.68
#